data_AF-A0A5K7SEC5-F1
#
_entry.id   AF-A0A5K7SEC5-F1
#
_cell.length_a   1.000
_cell.length_b   1.000
_cell.length_c   1.000
_cell.angle_alpha   90.00
_cell.angle_beta   90.00
_cell.angle_gamma   90.00
#
_symmetry.space_group_name_H-M   'P 1'
#
loop_
_entity.id
_entity.type
_entity.pdbx_description
1 polymer ?
#
loop_
_entity_poly.entity_id
_entity_poly.type
_entity_poly.pdbx_seq_one_letter_code
_entity_poly.pdbx_strand_id
1 'polypeptide(L)'
;MEQQKTRMSMDQIPFDKLEKVGINRDLIQKMEKQEMTDFLNGFRSDKLYTVNAKINGEDYRIPAKIRLQSNEDGSVGIKVHPIQRLNIPDEYMGHKFSKEEKGALLNDKNLGKTVELTGRDGKKDNYYLSIDSKTNEMIPLRSSYIQIPEKIKGATLSAEQKENLAAGKKVTVEGMTGKDEKRFSAALQIDAASRRIGFSDFKQEKQGQSETAKQEKSEGKRQGAKQSVS
;
A
#
# COMPACT_ATOMS: atom_id res chain seq x y z
N MET A 1 -2.75 7.59 23.99
CA MET A 1 -2.84 7.13 22.59
C MET A 1 -3.78 8.08 21.87
N GLU A 2 -3.26 8.90 20.97
CA GLU A 2 -4.07 9.85 20.20
C GLU A 2 -5.02 9.04 19.29
N GLN A 3 -6.32 9.25 19.42
CA GLN A 3 -7.30 8.64 18.51
C GLN A 3 -7.06 9.23 17.12
N GLN A 4 -6.60 8.41 16.17
CA GLN A 4 -6.57 8.83 14.77
C GLN A 4 -7.98 9.22 14.35
N LYS A 5 -8.16 10.48 13.96
CA LYS A 5 -9.45 10.99 13.47
C LYS A 5 -9.77 10.31 12.14
N THR A 6 -10.74 9.39 12.16
CA THR A 6 -11.29 8.73 10.97
C THR A 6 -12.38 9.58 10.33
N ARG A 7 -12.71 9.29 9.07
CA ARG A 7 -13.81 9.98 8.36
C ARG A 7 -15.20 9.64 8.91
N MET A 8 -15.35 8.42 9.41
CA MET A 8 -16.58 7.91 10.03
C MET A 8 -16.25 7.29 11.39
N SER A 9 -17.24 7.20 12.26
CA SER A 9 -17.17 6.52 13.55
C SER A 9 -17.87 5.16 13.54
N MET A 10 -17.59 4.33 14.55
CA MET A 10 -18.13 2.96 14.66
C MET A 10 -19.66 2.91 14.71
N ASP A 11 -20.29 3.91 15.32
CA ASP A 11 -21.76 4.05 15.43
C ASP A 11 -22.43 4.38 14.09
N GLN A 12 -21.66 4.90 13.10
CA GLN A 12 -22.17 5.16 11.76
C GLN A 12 -22.12 3.92 10.85
N ILE A 13 -21.57 2.79 11.30
CA ILE A 13 -21.56 1.56 10.52
C ILE A 13 -23.00 1.03 10.39
N PRO A 14 -23.53 0.84 9.17
CA PRO A 14 -24.89 0.33 8.98
C PRO A 14 -24.92 -1.19 9.15
N PHE A 15 -24.86 -1.65 10.40
CA PHE A 15 -24.86 -3.08 10.75
C PHE A 15 -26.11 -3.82 10.25
N ASP A 16 -27.25 -3.15 10.24
CA ASP A 16 -28.51 -3.67 9.68
C ASP A 16 -28.39 -4.02 8.20
N LYS A 17 -27.66 -3.21 7.41
CA LYS A 17 -27.40 -3.47 5.99
C LYS A 17 -26.39 -4.59 5.80
N LEU A 18 -25.37 -4.67 6.66
CA LEU A 18 -24.36 -5.73 6.63
C LEU A 18 -24.98 -7.10 6.95
N GLU A 19 -25.85 -7.18 7.95
CA GLU A 19 -26.54 -8.41 8.35
C GLU A 19 -27.46 -8.93 7.23
N LYS A 20 -28.16 -8.04 6.51
CA LYS A 20 -28.97 -8.41 5.33
C LYS A 20 -28.18 -9.12 4.24
N VAL A 21 -26.88 -8.84 4.15
CA VAL A 21 -25.98 -9.51 3.19
C VAL A 21 -25.10 -10.57 3.84
N GLY A 22 -25.46 -11.03 5.05
CA GLY A 22 -24.78 -12.13 5.73
C GLY A 22 -23.48 -11.77 6.43
N ILE A 23 -23.18 -10.49 6.60
CA ILE A 23 -22.00 -10.00 7.31
C ILE A 23 -22.40 -9.58 8.72
N ASN A 24 -22.23 -10.47 9.67
CA ASN A 24 -22.60 -10.23 11.06
C ASN A 24 -21.69 -9.19 11.73
N ARG A 25 -22.24 -8.46 12.70
CA ARG A 25 -21.53 -7.47 13.52
C ARG A 25 -20.21 -8.00 14.10
N ASP A 26 -20.20 -9.22 14.62
CA ASP A 26 -19.02 -9.85 15.21
C ASP A 26 -17.85 -9.97 14.21
N LEU A 27 -18.13 -10.19 12.92
CA LEU A 27 -17.09 -10.27 11.89
C LEU A 27 -16.41 -8.92 11.67
N ILE A 28 -17.16 -7.82 11.79
CA ILE A 28 -16.64 -6.46 11.69
C ILE A 28 -15.87 -6.08 12.95
N GLN A 29 -16.38 -6.43 14.13
CA GLN A 29 -15.71 -6.15 15.40
C GLN A 29 -14.39 -6.90 15.57
N LYS A 30 -14.20 -8.03 14.87
CA LYS A 30 -12.94 -8.79 14.80
C LYS A 30 -11.95 -8.26 13.77
N MET A 31 -12.23 -7.16 13.07
CA MET A 31 -11.22 -6.51 12.23
C MET A 31 -10.02 -6.11 13.09
N GLU A 32 -8.83 -6.31 12.54
CA GLU A 32 -7.61 -5.80 13.17
C GLU A 32 -7.66 -4.28 13.25
N LYS A 33 -6.96 -3.69 14.22
CA LYS A 33 -6.99 -2.22 14.45
C LYS A 33 -6.78 -1.41 13.17
N GLN A 34 -5.80 -1.79 12.35
CA GLN A 34 -5.51 -1.08 11.10
C GLN A 34 -6.61 -1.28 10.04
N GLU A 35 -7.14 -2.50 9.93
CA GLU A 35 -8.25 -2.81 9.01
C GLU A 35 -9.50 -2.02 9.39
N MET A 36 -9.81 -1.91 10.69
CA MET A 36 -10.91 -1.09 11.18
C MET A 36 -10.70 0.40 10.88
N THR A 37 -9.51 0.94 11.15
CA THR A 37 -9.18 2.34 10.80
C THR A 37 -9.37 2.60 9.30
N ASP A 38 -8.97 1.67 8.45
CA ASP A 38 -9.12 1.79 6.99
C ASP A 38 -10.58 1.75 6.58
N PHE A 39 -11.35 0.81 7.15
CA PHE A 39 -12.77 0.65 6.90
C PHE A 39 -13.56 1.91 7.27
N LEU A 40 -13.27 2.51 8.43
CA LEU A 40 -13.83 3.78 8.89
C LEU A 40 -13.38 5.00 8.07
N ASN A 41 -12.32 4.87 7.28
CA ASN A 41 -11.92 5.87 6.28
C ASN A 41 -12.52 5.61 4.88
N GLY A 42 -13.40 4.61 4.76
CA GLY A 42 -14.05 4.21 3.52
C GLY A 42 -13.13 3.46 2.56
N PHE A 43 -12.06 2.85 3.08
CA PHE A 43 -11.15 2.03 2.27
C PHE A 43 -11.73 0.62 2.17
N ARG A 44 -11.32 -0.11 1.13
CA ARG A 44 -11.69 -1.52 0.98
C ARG A 44 -11.08 -2.32 2.11
N SER A 45 -11.84 -3.27 2.64
CA SER A 45 -11.34 -4.24 3.62
C SER A 45 -10.10 -4.94 3.09
N ASP A 46 -9.17 -5.27 3.98
CA ASP A 46 -8.04 -6.10 3.57
C ASP A 46 -8.55 -7.52 3.27
N LYS A 47 -9.37 -8.07 4.17
CA LYS A 47 -9.90 -9.42 4.03
C LYS A 47 -11.11 -9.49 3.08
N LEU A 48 -11.32 -10.68 2.53
CA LEU A 48 -12.56 -11.02 1.84
C LEU A 48 -13.61 -11.44 2.85
N TYR A 49 -14.82 -10.93 2.66
CA TYR A 49 -16.02 -11.30 3.40
C TYR A 49 -16.94 -12.08 2.47
N THR A 50 -17.69 -13.04 3.01
CA THR A 50 -18.73 -13.73 2.24
C THR A 50 -20.01 -12.92 2.27
N VAL A 51 -20.43 -12.44 1.10
CA VAL A 51 -21.66 -11.69 0.89
C VAL A 51 -22.73 -12.65 0.37
N ASN A 52 -23.86 -12.74 1.05
CA ASN A 52 -25.03 -13.44 0.55
C ASN A 52 -25.75 -12.57 -0.48
N ALA A 53 -26.06 -13.13 -1.65
CA ALA A 53 -26.78 -12.45 -2.71
C ALA A 53 -27.84 -13.37 -3.30
N LYS A 54 -29.00 -12.81 -3.67
CA LYS A 54 -30.03 -13.55 -4.41
C LYS A 54 -30.04 -13.06 -5.85
N ILE A 55 -29.76 -13.95 -6.79
CA ILE A 55 -29.67 -13.65 -8.23
C ILE A 55 -30.60 -14.63 -8.95
N ASN A 56 -31.57 -14.12 -9.70
CA ASN A 56 -32.54 -14.94 -10.43
C ASN A 56 -33.29 -15.97 -9.54
N GLY A 57 -33.54 -15.61 -8.27
CA GLY A 57 -34.23 -16.47 -7.30
C GLY A 57 -33.33 -17.48 -6.58
N GLU A 58 -32.09 -17.66 -7.01
CA GLU A 58 -31.11 -18.54 -6.39
C GLU A 58 -30.22 -17.79 -5.40
N ASP A 59 -29.82 -18.49 -4.33
CA ASP A 59 -28.95 -17.96 -3.29
C ASP A 59 -27.47 -18.23 -3.62
N TYR A 60 -26.67 -17.17 -3.56
CA TYR A 60 -25.23 -17.18 -3.83
C TYR A 60 -24.45 -16.68 -2.62
N ARG A 61 -23.25 -17.25 -2.44
CA ARG A 61 -22.26 -16.80 -1.45
C ARG A 61 -21.05 -16.28 -2.18
N ILE A 62 -20.88 -14.96 -2.22
CA ILE A 62 -19.92 -14.27 -3.06
C ILE A 62 -18.78 -13.74 -2.17
N PRO A 63 -17.54 -14.23 -2.33
CA PRO A 63 -16.38 -13.60 -1.70
C PRO A 63 -16.16 -12.20 -2.26
N ALA A 64 -16.07 -11.21 -1.38
CA ALA A 64 -15.92 -9.82 -1.77
C ALA A 64 -15.16 -9.00 -0.73
N LYS A 65 -14.45 -7.96 -1.17
CA LYS A 65 -14.05 -6.87 -0.28
C LYS A 65 -15.24 -5.94 -0.05
N ILE A 66 -15.29 -5.30 1.11
CA ILE A 66 -16.34 -4.34 1.47
C ILE A 66 -15.72 -3.00 1.86
N ARG A 67 -16.47 -1.91 1.71
CA ARG A 67 -16.10 -0.61 2.27
C ARG A 67 -17.33 0.19 2.68
N LEU A 68 -17.13 1.08 3.63
CA LEU A 68 -18.10 2.13 3.94
C LEU A 68 -18.08 3.20 2.84
N GLN A 69 -19.24 3.72 2.51
CA GLN A 69 -19.40 4.82 1.57
C GLN A 69 -20.36 5.85 2.16
N SER A 70 -19.87 7.07 2.37
CA SER A 70 -20.74 8.21 2.69
C SER A 70 -21.56 8.57 1.46
N ASN A 71 -22.86 8.76 1.67
CA ASN A 71 -23.82 9.21 0.67
C ASN A 71 -24.03 10.73 0.77
N GLU A 72 -24.64 11.33 -0.24
CA GLU A 72 -24.90 12.77 -0.29
C GLU A 72 -25.89 13.24 0.79
N ASP A 73 -26.79 12.35 1.21
CA ASP A 73 -27.77 12.58 2.30
C ASP A 73 -27.15 12.46 3.71
N GLY A 74 -25.83 12.25 3.81
CA GLY A 74 -25.12 12.06 5.07
C GLY A 74 -25.22 10.64 5.65
N SER A 75 -25.99 9.73 5.03
CA SER A 75 -26.06 8.34 5.44
C SER A 75 -24.80 7.56 5.03
N VAL A 76 -24.53 6.45 5.73
CA VAL A 76 -23.45 5.53 5.36
C VAL A 76 -24.06 4.28 4.70
N GLY A 77 -23.54 3.96 3.51
CA GLY A 77 -23.81 2.74 2.77
C GLY A 77 -22.65 1.75 2.83
N ILE A 78 -22.91 0.54 2.37
CA ILE A 78 -21.89 -0.49 2.14
C ILE A 78 -21.72 -0.66 0.64
N LYS A 79 -20.48 -0.62 0.17
CA LYS A 79 -20.13 -1.00 -1.20
C LYS A 79 -19.40 -2.33 -1.21
N VAL A 80 -19.88 -3.24 -2.06
CA VAL A 80 -19.34 -4.59 -2.25
C VAL A 80 -18.46 -4.62 -3.49
N HIS A 81 -17.30 -5.26 -3.38
CA HIS A 81 -16.30 -5.42 -4.43
C HIS A 81 -16.00 -6.92 -4.61
N PRO A 82 -16.78 -7.63 -5.45
CA PRO A 82 -16.60 -9.07 -5.65
C PRO A 82 -15.30 -9.38 -6.40
N ILE A 83 -14.85 -10.62 -6.30
CA ILE A 83 -13.74 -11.11 -7.14
C ILE A 83 -14.21 -11.14 -8.59
N GLN A 84 -13.44 -10.51 -9.48
CA GLN A 84 -13.69 -10.49 -10.92
C GLN A 84 -12.49 -11.04 -11.71
N ARG A 85 -12.72 -11.33 -12.99
CA ARG A 85 -11.61 -11.61 -13.91
C ARG A 85 -10.80 -10.34 -14.11
N LEU A 86 -9.48 -10.47 -14.13
CA LEU A 86 -8.61 -9.37 -14.47
C LEU A 86 -8.86 -8.93 -15.91
N ASN A 87 -9.17 -7.66 -16.07
CA ASN A 87 -9.33 -7.03 -17.36
C ASN A 87 -8.79 -5.60 -17.30
N ILE A 88 -7.88 -5.27 -18.20
CA ILE A 88 -7.33 -3.91 -18.34
C ILE A 88 -7.97 -3.31 -19.59
N PRO A 89 -8.85 -2.30 -19.45
CA PRO A 89 -9.51 -1.69 -20.61
C PRO A 89 -8.50 -0.96 -21.51
N ASP A 90 -8.92 -0.60 -22.72
CA ASP A 90 -8.12 0.26 -23.61
C ASP A 90 -7.99 1.69 -23.05
N GLU A 91 -9.06 2.18 -22.42
CA GLU A 91 -9.13 3.51 -21.85
C GLU A 91 -9.72 3.44 -20.43
N TYR A 92 -9.18 4.27 -19.53
CA TYR A 92 -9.68 4.40 -18.18
C TYR A 92 -9.57 5.85 -17.71
N MET A 93 -10.70 6.42 -17.27
CA MET A 93 -10.76 7.81 -16.77
C MET A 93 -10.12 8.84 -17.74
N GLY A 94 -10.34 8.67 -19.05
CA GLY A 94 -9.81 9.56 -20.09
C GLY A 94 -8.35 9.31 -20.49
N HIS A 95 -7.68 8.30 -19.91
CA HIS A 95 -6.33 7.89 -20.30
C HIS A 95 -6.37 6.61 -21.13
N LYS A 96 -5.75 6.64 -22.32
CA LYS A 96 -5.59 5.47 -23.19
C LYS A 96 -4.30 4.74 -22.85
N PHE A 97 -4.38 3.48 -22.47
CA PHE A 97 -3.21 2.72 -22.06
C PHE A 97 -2.35 2.27 -23.24
N SER A 98 -1.04 2.42 -23.11
CA SER A 98 -0.07 1.77 -24.01
C SER A 98 0.01 0.26 -23.75
N LYS A 99 0.64 -0.49 -24.66
CA LYS A 99 0.85 -1.94 -24.46
C LYS A 99 1.71 -2.22 -23.23
N GLU A 100 2.72 -1.38 -23.00
CA GLU A 100 3.65 -1.47 -21.87
C GLU A 100 2.92 -1.22 -20.55
N GLU A 101 2.05 -0.21 -20.50
CA GLU A 101 1.24 0.11 -19.31
C GLU A 101 0.28 -1.02 -18.96
N LYS A 102 -0.37 -1.60 -19.98
CA LYS A 102 -1.20 -2.81 -19.78
C LYS A 102 -0.36 -3.97 -19.26
N GLY A 103 0.83 -4.18 -19.84
CA GLY A 103 1.77 -5.21 -19.40
C GLY A 103 2.14 -5.06 -17.92
N ALA A 104 2.48 -3.84 -17.48
CA ALA A 104 2.80 -3.54 -16.08
C ALA A 104 1.61 -3.83 -15.16
N LEU A 105 0.40 -3.37 -15.50
CA LEU A 105 -0.80 -3.62 -14.70
C LEU A 105 -1.19 -5.12 -14.64
N LEU A 106 -0.95 -5.87 -15.72
CA LEU A 106 -1.22 -7.31 -15.77
C LEU A 106 -0.23 -8.10 -14.92
N ASN A 107 1.06 -7.84 -15.09
CA ASN A 107 2.15 -8.62 -14.52
C ASN A 107 2.50 -8.18 -13.10
N ASP A 108 2.68 -6.87 -12.90
CA ASP A 108 3.16 -6.30 -11.64
C ASP A 108 2.02 -5.83 -10.73
N LYS A 109 0.77 -5.85 -11.24
CA LYS A 109 -0.42 -5.32 -10.54
C LYS A 109 -0.25 -3.85 -10.15
N ASN A 110 0.67 -3.14 -10.79
CA ASN A 110 1.01 -1.75 -10.52
C ASN A 110 1.49 -1.10 -11.81
N LEU A 111 1.09 0.15 -12.05
CA LEU A 111 1.46 0.86 -13.27
C LEU A 111 2.94 1.31 -13.28
N GLY A 112 3.57 1.43 -12.11
CA GLY A 112 4.98 1.83 -12.01
C GLY A 112 5.27 3.30 -12.28
N LYS A 113 4.23 4.10 -12.49
CA LYS A 113 4.31 5.55 -12.65
C LYS A 113 2.98 6.22 -12.29
N THR A 114 3.01 7.53 -12.10
CA THR A 114 1.79 8.34 -12.12
C THR A 114 1.32 8.61 -13.54
N VAL A 115 0.01 8.68 -13.75
CA VAL A 115 -0.60 9.16 -15.00
C VAL A 115 -1.65 10.21 -14.72
N GLU A 116 -1.86 11.11 -15.66
CA GLU A 116 -2.95 12.08 -15.60
C GLU A 116 -4.28 11.38 -15.90
N LEU A 117 -5.24 11.42 -14.98
CA LEU A 117 -6.60 10.91 -15.17
C LEU A 117 -7.63 12.01 -14.94
N THR A 118 -8.79 11.87 -15.58
CA THR A 118 -9.95 12.74 -15.38
C THR A 118 -10.84 12.18 -14.27
N GLY A 119 -10.92 12.91 -13.16
CA GLY A 119 -11.78 12.60 -12.02
C GLY A 119 -13.28 12.73 -12.35
N ARG A 120 -14.14 12.29 -11.42
CA ARG A 120 -15.60 12.40 -11.57
C ARG A 120 -16.10 13.85 -11.60
N ASP A 121 -15.31 14.75 -11.04
CA ASP A 121 -15.51 16.20 -11.08
C ASP A 121 -15.05 16.84 -12.41
N GLY A 122 -14.62 16.02 -13.38
CA GLY A 122 -14.12 16.47 -14.68
C GLY A 122 -12.70 17.05 -14.64
N LYS A 123 -12.07 17.12 -13.46
CA LYS A 123 -10.72 17.68 -13.30
C LYS A 123 -9.65 16.64 -13.59
N LYS A 124 -8.56 17.10 -14.19
CA LYS A 124 -7.36 16.29 -14.44
C LYS A 124 -6.41 16.39 -13.25
N ASP A 125 -5.93 15.24 -12.79
CA ASP A 125 -4.95 15.13 -11.71
C ASP A 125 -4.03 13.95 -11.95
N ASN A 126 -2.92 13.87 -11.23
CA ASN A 126 -2.02 12.72 -11.25
C ASN A 126 -2.50 11.60 -10.33
N TYR A 127 -2.48 10.37 -10.83
CA TYR A 127 -2.91 9.18 -10.10
C TYR A 127 -1.87 8.07 -10.18
N TYR A 128 -1.74 7.34 -9.07
CA TYR A 128 -1.24 5.97 -9.08
C TYR A 128 -2.36 5.02 -9.52
N LEU A 129 -1.98 3.94 -10.21
CA LEU A 129 -2.89 2.86 -10.58
C LEU A 129 -2.31 1.51 -10.15
N SER A 130 -3.11 0.74 -9.41
CA SER A 130 -2.78 -0.62 -8.99
C SER A 130 -3.98 -1.52 -9.15
N ILE A 131 -3.74 -2.81 -9.28
CA ILE A 131 -4.77 -3.84 -9.31
C ILE A 131 -4.87 -4.46 -7.93
N ASP A 132 -6.06 -4.45 -7.34
CA ASP A 132 -6.31 -5.16 -6.09
C ASP A 132 -6.06 -6.66 -6.27
N SER A 133 -5.13 -7.22 -5.52
CA SER A 133 -4.69 -8.61 -5.70
C SER A 133 -5.75 -9.66 -5.37
N LYS A 134 -6.79 -9.30 -4.59
CA LYS A 134 -7.86 -10.22 -4.20
C LYS A 134 -9.08 -10.09 -5.11
N THR A 135 -9.38 -8.88 -5.60
CA THR A 135 -10.58 -8.65 -6.42
C THR A 135 -10.29 -8.49 -7.91
N ASN A 136 -9.04 -8.28 -8.33
CA ASN A 136 -8.64 -7.87 -9.69
C ASN A 136 -9.30 -6.56 -10.16
N GLU A 137 -9.74 -5.71 -9.22
CA GLU A 137 -10.27 -4.40 -9.55
C GLU A 137 -9.12 -3.41 -9.76
N MET A 138 -9.21 -2.56 -10.79
CA MET A 138 -8.27 -1.46 -11.01
C MET A 138 -8.60 -0.29 -10.09
N ILE A 139 -7.61 0.16 -9.31
CA ILE A 139 -7.77 1.17 -8.27
C ILE A 139 -6.97 2.43 -8.62
N PRO A 140 -7.64 3.57 -8.87
CA PRO A 140 -6.98 4.87 -8.96
C PRO A 140 -6.79 5.49 -7.58
N LEU A 141 -5.62 6.06 -7.34
CA LEU A 141 -5.31 6.86 -6.15
C LEU A 141 -4.65 8.17 -6.55
N ARG A 142 -5.32 9.30 -6.26
CA ARG A 142 -4.75 10.64 -6.45
C ARG A 142 -3.41 10.74 -5.73
N SER A 143 -2.37 11.21 -6.42
CA SER A 143 -1.03 11.27 -5.84
C SER A 143 -0.95 12.20 -4.63
N SER A 144 -1.75 13.26 -4.61
CA SER A 144 -1.88 14.20 -3.48
C SER A 144 -2.38 13.59 -2.17
N TYR A 145 -2.90 12.36 -2.18
CA TYR A 145 -3.32 11.64 -0.97
C TYR A 145 -2.21 10.82 -0.32
N ILE A 146 -1.02 10.79 -0.93
CA ILE A 146 0.13 10.06 -0.40
C ILE A 146 1.23 11.06 -0.08
N GLN A 147 1.68 11.01 1.18
CA GLN A 147 2.87 11.72 1.61
C GLN A 147 4.01 10.72 1.75
N ILE A 148 5.11 10.95 1.03
CA ILE A 148 6.32 10.13 1.17
C ILE A 148 7.04 10.55 2.45
N PRO A 149 7.26 9.64 3.41
CA PRO A 149 7.94 9.98 4.66
C PRO A 149 9.45 10.11 4.44
N GLU A 150 10.13 10.85 5.32
CA GLU A 150 11.60 10.96 5.30
C GLU A 150 12.29 9.64 5.70
N LYS A 151 11.64 8.86 6.56
CA LYS A 151 12.15 7.57 7.06
C LYS A 151 11.11 6.47 6.95
N ILE A 152 11.57 5.28 6.61
CA ILE A 152 10.77 4.06 6.55
C ILE A 152 11.52 2.97 7.29
N LYS A 153 10.88 2.39 8.32
CA LYS A 153 11.46 1.29 9.12
C LYS A 153 12.89 1.60 9.61
N GLY A 154 13.15 2.86 9.99
CA GLY A 154 14.45 3.32 10.48
C GLY A 154 15.44 3.79 9.40
N ALA A 155 15.26 3.41 8.13
CA ALA A 155 16.09 3.87 7.02
C ALA A 155 15.63 5.24 6.53
N THR A 156 16.58 6.14 6.24
CA THR A 156 16.31 7.46 5.63
C THR A 156 16.28 7.33 4.11
N LEU A 157 15.24 7.89 3.48
CA LEU A 157 15.15 7.91 2.02
C LEU A 157 16.01 9.03 1.44
N SER A 158 16.77 8.73 0.39
CA SER A 158 17.48 9.74 -0.40
C SER A 158 16.48 10.65 -1.14
N ALA A 159 16.94 11.83 -1.57
CA ALA A 159 16.10 12.73 -2.37
C ALA A 159 15.58 12.05 -3.65
N GLU A 160 16.46 11.32 -4.34
CA GLU A 160 16.12 10.55 -5.54
C GLU A 160 15.11 9.43 -5.25
N GLN A 161 15.26 8.70 -4.15
CA GLN A 161 14.29 7.66 -3.75
C GLN A 161 12.91 8.27 -3.47
N LYS A 162 12.86 9.42 -2.80
CA LYS A 162 11.61 10.14 -2.53
C LYS A 162 10.94 10.61 -3.83
N GLU A 163 11.72 11.20 -4.73
CA GLU A 163 11.22 11.65 -6.04
C GLU A 163 10.69 10.48 -6.87
N ASN A 164 11.45 9.39 -6.97
CA ASN A 164 11.05 8.21 -7.72
C ASN A 164 9.80 7.54 -7.13
N LEU A 165 9.70 7.43 -5.79
CA LEU A 165 8.48 6.95 -5.13
C LEU A 165 7.28 7.86 -5.36
N ALA A 166 7.46 9.18 -5.27
CA ALA A 166 6.42 10.15 -5.57
C ALA A 166 5.94 10.04 -7.01
N ALA A 167 6.85 9.75 -7.95
CA ALA A 167 6.53 9.46 -9.35
C ALA A 167 5.89 8.08 -9.57
N GLY A 168 5.73 7.24 -8.53
CA GLY A 168 5.09 5.92 -8.59
C GLY A 168 6.04 4.77 -8.96
N LYS A 169 7.34 5.06 -9.10
CA LYS A 169 8.34 4.05 -9.45
C LYS A 169 8.69 3.20 -8.24
N LYS A 170 9.17 2.00 -8.54
CA LYS A 170 9.77 1.10 -7.56
C LYS A 170 11.18 1.58 -7.20
N VAL A 171 11.52 1.65 -5.91
CA VAL A 171 12.87 2.01 -5.42
C VAL A 171 13.38 0.97 -4.44
N THR A 172 14.65 0.60 -4.52
CA THR A 172 15.28 -0.28 -3.53
C THR A 172 15.79 0.56 -2.36
N VAL A 173 15.47 0.15 -1.14
CA VAL A 173 15.93 0.77 0.10
C VAL A 173 16.63 -0.29 0.94
N GLU A 174 17.77 0.07 1.51
CA GLU A 174 18.61 -0.77 2.37
C GLU A 174 18.62 -0.25 3.81
N GLY A 175 19.11 -1.05 4.74
CA GLY A 175 19.26 -0.68 6.15
C GLY A 175 17.94 -0.51 6.92
N MET A 176 16.84 -1.06 6.41
CA MET A 176 15.56 -1.08 7.13
C MET A 176 15.62 -2.10 8.27
N THR A 177 14.89 -1.83 9.35
CA THR A 177 14.86 -2.69 10.55
C THR A 177 13.50 -3.38 10.70
N GLY A 178 13.54 -4.72 10.79
CA GLY A 178 12.38 -5.59 10.99
C GLY A 178 11.82 -5.53 12.41
N LYS A 179 10.69 -6.21 12.65
CA LYS A 179 10.15 -6.37 14.00
C LYS A 179 11.04 -7.26 14.89
N ASP A 180 11.85 -8.11 14.27
CA ASP A 180 12.83 -8.98 14.91
C ASP A 180 14.21 -8.30 15.05
N GLU A 181 14.25 -6.97 14.89
CA GLU A 181 15.46 -6.12 14.97
C GLU A 181 16.54 -6.43 13.92
N LYS A 182 16.25 -7.32 12.96
CA LYS A 182 17.18 -7.62 11.87
C LYS A 182 17.12 -6.57 10.77
N ARG A 183 18.27 -6.34 10.15
CA ARG A 183 18.37 -5.47 8.99
C ARG A 183 17.97 -6.18 7.71
N PHE A 184 17.28 -5.46 6.84
CA PHE A 184 16.87 -5.94 5.54
C PHE A 184 16.83 -4.80 4.53
N SER A 185 16.94 -5.17 3.27
CA SER A 185 16.58 -4.33 2.13
C SER A 185 15.30 -4.84 1.48
N ALA A 186 14.56 -3.93 0.86
CA ALA A 186 13.36 -4.25 0.10
C ALA A 186 13.14 -3.22 -1.00
N ALA A 187 12.40 -3.62 -2.02
CA ALA A 187 11.83 -2.70 -2.98
C ALA A 187 10.56 -2.07 -2.40
N LEU A 188 10.44 -0.75 -2.52
CA LEU A 188 9.31 0.05 -2.09
C LEU A 188 8.58 0.62 -3.30
N GLN A 189 7.26 0.64 -3.27
CA GLN A 189 6.44 1.23 -4.33
C GLN A 189 5.07 1.65 -3.80
N ILE A 190 4.47 2.72 -4.32
CA ILE A 190 3.09 3.08 -3.96
C ILE A 190 2.12 2.05 -4.52
N ASP A 191 1.29 1.47 -3.65
CA ASP A 191 0.16 0.63 -4.00
C ASP A 191 -1.14 1.40 -3.79
N ALA A 192 -1.84 1.68 -4.90
CA ALA A 192 -3.11 2.38 -4.89
C ALA A 192 -4.23 1.56 -4.22
N ALA A 193 -4.15 0.22 -4.25
CA ALA A 193 -5.17 -0.65 -3.67
C ALA A 193 -5.16 -0.60 -2.13
N SER A 194 -3.98 -0.75 -1.51
CA SER A 194 -3.80 -0.57 -0.06
C SER A 194 -3.65 0.88 0.39
N ARG A 195 -3.46 1.81 -0.57
CA ARG A 195 -3.21 3.24 -0.36
C ARG A 195 -1.97 3.53 0.49
N ARG A 196 -0.92 2.74 0.30
CA ARG A 196 0.31 2.78 1.11
C ARG A 196 1.56 2.51 0.26
N ILE A 197 2.72 2.70 0.87
CA ILE A 197 3.98 2.19 0.34
C ILE A 197 4.01 0.68 0.60
N GLY A 198 3.89 -0.10 -0.47
CA GLY A 198 4.07 -1.54 -0.48
C GLY A 198 5.55 -1.92 -0.46
N PHE A 199 5.83 -3.12 0.03
CA PHE A 199 7.17 -3.69 0.13
C PHE A 199 7.21 -5.00 -0.67
N SER A 200 8.27 -5.20 -1.46
CA SER A 200 8.55 -6.43 -2.19
C SER A 200 10.04 -6.75 -2.18
N ASP A 201 10.43 -7.88 -2.73
CA ASP A 201 11.84 -8.20 -3.02
C ASP A 201 12.76 -8.13 -1.80
N PHE A 202 12.28 -8.61 -0.65
CA PHE A 202 12.99 -8.59 0.62
C PHE A 202 14.31 -9.37 0.56
N LYS A 203 15.38 -8.78 1.08
CA LYS A 203 16.68 -9.43 1.26
C LYS A 203 17.18 -9.16 2.67
N GLN A 204 17.58 -10.21 3.37
CA GLN A 204 18.19 -10.07 4.69
C GLN A 204 19.63 -9.54 4.54
N GLU A 205 19.94 -8.49 5.27
CA GLU A 205 21.30 -7.96 5.32
C GLU A 205 22.08 -8.70 6.41
N LYS A 206 23.30 -9.14 6.07
CA LYS A 206 24.21 -9.65 7.11
C LYS A 206 24.66 -8.46 7.95
N GLN A 207 24.69 -8.63 9.28
CA GLN A 207 25.39 -7.69 10.15
C GLN A 207 26.87 -7.72 9.79
N GLY A 208 27.29 -6.84 8.89
CA GLY A 208 28.69 -6.52 8.69
C GLY A 208 29.20 -5.80 9.94
N GLN A 209 30.29 -6.31 10.51
CA GLN A 209 31.04 -5.65 11.58
C GLN A 209 31.17 -4.16 11.26
N SER A 210 30.80 -3.33 12.22
CA SER A 210 30.94 -1.88 12.21
C SER A 210 32.25 -1.44 11.56
N GLU A 211 32.16 -0.46 10.67
CA GLU A 211 33.26 0.19 9.95
C GLU A 211 34.30 0.87 10.88
N THR A 212 34.16 0.75 12.19
CA THR A 212 35.11 1.24 13.21
C THR A 212 36.46 0.50 13.21
N ALA A 213 36.59 -0.67 12.57
CA ALA A 213 37.84 -1.45 12.58
C ALA A 213 38.85 -1.07 11.47
N LYS A 214 38.53 -0.11 10.57
CA LYS A 214 39.46 0.30 9.49
C LYS A 214 40.34 1.52 9.82
N GLN A 215 40.12 2.22 10.92
CA GLN A 215 40.98 3.34 11.33
C GLN A 215 42.12 2.96 12.29
N GLU A 216 42.04 1.86 13.04
CA GLU A 216 43.12 1.49 13.97
C GLU A 216 44.31 0.76 13.32
N LYS A 217 44.18 0.24 12.09
CA LYS A 217 45.28 -0.45 11.39
C LYS A 217 46.22 0.47 10.59
N SER A 218 45.91 1.77 10.45
CA SER A 218 46.80 2.71 9.75
C SER A 218 47.73 3.50 10.69
N GLU A 219 47.43 3.61 11.99
CA GLU A 219 48.29 4.33 12.94
C GLU A 219 49.34 3.45 13.63
N GLY A 220 49.09 2.13 13.78
CA GLY A 220 50.03 1.21 14.44
C GLY A 220 51.31 0.86 13.64
N LYS A 221 51.43 1.28 12.36
CA LYS A 221 52.60 0.96 11.51
C LYS A 221 53.65 2.07 11.40
N ARG A 222 53.47 3.22 12.06
CA ARG A 222 54.42 4.36 11.96
C ARG A 222 55.43 4.51 13.11
N GLN A 223 55.36 3.73 14.19
CA GLN A 223 56.24 3.92 15.37
C GLN A 223 57.31 2.84 15.61
N GLY A 224 57.46 1.82 14.76
CA GLY A 224 58.39 0.69 15.03
C GLY A 224 59.79 0.77 14.43
N ALA A 225 60.17 1.80 13.67
CA ALA A 225 61.41 1.80 12.88
C ALA A 225 62.38 2.94 13.26
N LYS A 226 62.73 3.07 14.54
CA LYS A 226 63.97 3.74 14.97
C LYS A 226 64.41 3.15 16.32
N GLN A 227 65.38 2.24 16.30
CA GLN A 227 66.52 2.17 17.23
C GLN A 227 67.20 0.79 17.18
N SER A 228 68.39 0.74 16.56
CA SER A 228 69.57 0.04 17.09
C SER A 228 70.77 0.35 16.21
N VAL A 229 71.58 1.31 16.64
CA VAL A 229 72.98 1.44 16.23
C VAL A 229 73.79 1.57 17.53
N SER A 230 74.86 0.78 17.59
CA SER A 230 75.87 0.65 18.64
C SER A 230 75.54 -0.31 19.79
#